data_AF-A0A2N6L6R0-F1
#
_entry.id   AF-A0A2N6L6R0-F1
#
_cell.length_a   1.000
_cell.length_b   1.000
_cell.length_c   1.000
_cell.angle_alpha   90.00
_cell.angle_beta   90.00
_cell.angle_gamma   90.00
#
_symmetry.space_group_name_H-M   'P 1'
#
loop_
_entity.id
_entity.type
_entity.pdbx_description
1 polymer ?
#
loop_
_entity_poly.entity_id
_entity_poly.type
_entity_poly.pdbx_seq_one_letter_code
_entity_poly.pdbx_strand_id
1 'polypeptide(L)' 'MRIRQVKEIDIKGLGDRIKQARLDSKKSLEQICDEVGVSRTYWYDIEKETLKGALSIENLRKIEEALEVDFGVEF' A
#
# COMPACT_ATOMS: atom_id res chain seq x y z
N MET A 1 -26.86 -1.13 21.59
CA MET A 1 -26.85 -1.49 20.16
C MET A 1 -25.59 -0.91 19.54
N ARG A 2 -24.88 -1.64 18.67
CA ARG A 2 -23.60 -1.19 18.10
C ARG A 2 -23.69 -1.22 16.58
N ILE A 3 -23.07 -0.23 15.95
CA ILE A 3 -23.00 -0.07 14.51
C ILE A 3 -21.52 -0.08 14.12
N ARG A 4 -21.19 -0.81 13.05
CA ARG A 4 -19.87 -0.79 12.41
C ARG A 4 -20.07 -0.31 10.98
N GLN A 5 -19.38 0.76 10.60
CA GLN A 5 -19.35 1.27 9.24
C GLN A 5 -17.96 0.99 8.66
N VAL A 6 -17.92 0.36 7.49
CA VAL A 6 -16.70 0.13 6.70
C VAL A 6 -16.91 0.81 5.36
N LYS A 7 -15.92 1.58 4.91
CA LYS A 7 -15.92 2.25 3.60
C LYS A 7 -14.72 1.73 2.81
N GLU A 8 -14.98 1.29 1.58
CA GLU A 8 -13.96 0.92 0.61
C GLU A 8 -13.96 1.96 -0.50
N ILE A 9 -12.77 2.33 -0.99
CA ILE A 9 -12.59 3.33 -2.04
C ILE A 9 -11.74 2.67 -3.13
N ASP A 10 -12.28 2.59 -4.33
CA ASP A 10 -11.56 2.04 -5.49
C ASP A 10 -10.68 3.12 -6.12
N ILE A 11 -9.37 2.90 -6.07
CA ILE A 11 -8.36 3.80 -6.65
C ILE A 11 -7.59 3.02 -7.70
N LYS A 12 -8.00 3.18 -8.96
CA LYS A 12 -7.38 2.47 -10.09
C LYS A 12 -5.93 2.91 -10.29
N GLY A 13 -5.03 1.95 -10.47
CA GLY A 13 -3.62 2.20 -10.74
C GLY A 13 -2.82 2.63 -9.50
N LEU A 14 -3.39 2.48 -8.30
CA LEU A 14 -2.64 2.70 -7.06
C LEU A 14 -1.47 1.70 -6.96
N GLY A 15 -1.67 0.45 -7.37
CA GLY A 15 -0.62 -0.56 -7.41
C GLY A 15 0.56 -0.15 -8.29
N ASP A 16 0.29 0.36 -9.49
CA ASP A 16 1.33 0.85 -10.40
C ASP A 16 2.05 2.08 -9.84
N ARG A 17 1.34 3.01 -9.20
CA ARG A 17 1.94 4.19 -8.54
C ARG A 17 2.88 3.78 -7.41
N ILE A 18 2.48 2.82 -6.57
CA ILE A 18 3.33 2.26 -5.50
C ILE A 18 4.56 1.59 -6.10
N LYS A 19 4.40 0.85 -7.20
CA LYS A 19 5.52 0.20 -7.89
C LYS A 19 6.52 1.21 -8.44
N GLN A 20 6.07 2.30 -9.06
CA GLN A 20 6.97 3.36 -9.53
C GLN A 20 7.73 4.00 -8.36
N ALA A 21 7.02 4.37 -7.28
CA ALA A 21 7.65 4.92 -6.08
C ALA A 21 8.69 3.98 -5.46
N ARG A 22 8.45 2.66 -5.47
CA ARG A 22 9.46 1.67 -5.06
C ARG A 22 10.67 1.67 -5.99
N LEU A 23 10.47 1.72 -7.30
CA LEU A 23 11.56 1.70 -8.28
C LEU A 23 12.43 2.96 -8.21
N ASP A 24 11.84 4.10 -7.86
CA ASP A 24 12.54 5.37 -7.62
C ASP A 24 13.22 5.42 -6.25
N SER A 25 12.81 4.56 -5.31
CA SER A 25 13.42 4.44 -3.99
C SER A 25 14.82 3.83 -4.07
N LYS A 26 15.72 4.31 -3.22
CA LYS A 26 17.06 3.73 -3.03
C LYS A 26 17.03 2.46 -2.17
N LYS A 27 15.90 2.16 -1.53
CA LYS A 27 15.74 1.01 -0.64
C LYS A 27 15.46 -0.25 -1.44
N SER A 28 16.00 -1.38 -0.98
CA SER A 28 15.63 -2.68 -1.53
C SER A 28 14.18 -3.04 -1.17
N LEU A 29 13.55 -3.91 -1.97
CA LEU A 29 12.21 -4.42 -1.67
C LEU A 29 12.13 -5.06 -0.27
N GLU A 30 13.20 -5.74 0.16
CA GLU A 30 13.27 -6.36 1.49
C GLU A 30 13.17 -5.32 2.61
N GLN A 31 13.98 -4.26 2.54
CA GLN A 31 13.96 -3.19 3.52
C GLN A 31 12.59 -2.52 3.59
N ILE A 32 11.96 -2.27 2.44
CA ILE A 32 10.63 -1.65 2.39
C ILE A 32 9.58 -2.59 3.01
N CYS A 33 9.63 -3.89 2.70
CA CYS A 33 8.73 -4.89 3.27
C CYS A 33 8.88 -4.96 4.80
N ASP A 34 10.12 -4.92 5.31
CA ASP A 34 10.42 -4.96 6.74
C ASP A 34 9.95 -3.68 7.46
N GLU A 35 10.18 -2.50 6.88
CA GLU A 35 9.72 -1.22 7.42
C GLU A 35 8.18 -1.12 7.46
N VAL A 36 7.51 -1.59 6.41
CA VAL A 36 6.03 -1.61 6.33
C VAL A 36 5.43 -2.74 7.19
N GLY A 37 6.20 -3.79 7.45
CA GLY A 37 5.77 -4.97 8.21
C GLY A 37 4.90 -5.93 7.40
N VAL A 38 5.21 -6.12 6.11
CA VAL A 38 4.46 -6.98 5.19
C VAL A 38 5.35 -7.99 4.48
N SER A 39 4.76 -9.09 4.02
CA SER A 39 5.49 -10.08 3.20
C SER A 39 5.70 -9.59 1.77
N ARG A 40 6.77 -10.07 1.10
CA ARG A 40 7.00 -9.81 -0.33
C ARG A 40 5.83 -10.25 -1.23
N THR A 41 5.18 -11.36 -0.90
CA THR A 41 4.02 -11.84 -1.66
C THR A 41 2.88 -10.83 -1.60
N TYR A 42 2.56 -10.35 -0.39
CA TYR A 42 1.54 -9.30 -0.20
C TYR A 42 1.92 -8.01 -0.94
N TRP A 43 3.20 -7.63 -0.92
CA TRP A 43 3.69 -6.48 -1.69
C TRP A 43 3.44 -6.64 -3.20
N TYR A 44 3.79 -7.78 -3.79
CA TYR A 44 3.52 -8.03 -5.20
C TYR A 44 2.04 -8.04 -5.53
N ASP A 45 1.19 -8.52 -4.62
CA ASP A 45 -0.26 -8.45 -4.78
C ASP A 45 -0.78 -7.00 -4.76
N ILE A 46 -0.19 -6.11 -3.94
CA ILE A 46 -0.48 -4.67 -3.98
C ILE A 46 -0.10 -4.09 -5.34
N GLU A 47 1.15 -4.31 -5.78
CA GLU A 47 1.65 -3.71 -7.03
C GLU A 47 0.88 -4.16 -8.27
N LYS A 48 0.37 -5.40 -8.25
CA LYS A 48 -0.43 -5.97 -9.35
C LYS A 48 -1.93 -5.73 -9.19
N GLU A 49 -2.34 -5.09 -8.09
CA GLU A 49 -3.74 -4.92 -7.71
C GLU A 49 -4.51 -6.26 -7.65
N THR A 50 -3.82 -7.35 -7.24
CA THR A 50 -4.38 -8.71 -7.11
C THR A 50 -4.65 -9.12 -5.65
N LEU A 51 -4.63 -8.16 -4.73
CA LEU A 51 -4.92 -8.39 -3.32
C LEU A 51 -6.26 -9.13 -3.14
N LYS A 52 -6.25 -10.16 -2.29
CA LYS A 52 -7.46 -10.85 -1.83
C LYS A 52 -8.15 -10.02 -0.74
N GLY A 53 -8.62 -8.83 -1.10
CA GLY A 53 -9.25 -7.84 -0.21
C GLY A 53 -8.72 -6.42 -0.45
N ALA A 54 -9.22 -5.46 0.32
CA ALA A 54 -8.74 -4.08 0.26
C ALA A 54 -7.39 -3.89 0.98
N LEU A 55 -6.55 -3.00 0.44
CA LEU A 55 -5.40 -2.47 1.16
C LEU A 55 -5.90 -1.62 2.33
N SER A 56 -5.42 -1.92 3.56
CA SER A 56 -5.82 -1.13 4.73
C SER A 56 -5.20 0.26 4.68
N ILE A 57 -5.91 1.25 5.25
CA ILE A 57 -5.41 2.62 5.39
C ILE A 57 -4.08 2.64 6.15
N GLU A 58 -3.96 1.83 7.20
CA GLU A 58 -2.72 1.71 7.98
C GLU A 58 -1.54 1.25 7.12
N ASN A 59 -1.72 0.21 6.30
CA ASN A 59 -0.66 -0.26 5.41
C ASN A 59 -0.34 0.79 4.34
N LEU A 60 -1.34 1.46 3.77
CA LEU A 60 -1.10 2.53 2.81
C LEU A 60 -0.28 3.67 3.41
N ARG A 61 -0.59 4.10 4.64
CA ARG A 61 0.21 5.13 5.36
C ARG A 61 1.64 4.68 5.62
N LYS A 62 1.85 3.44 6.06
CA LYS A 62 3.22 2.90 6.25
C LYS A 62 3.99 2.84 4.93
N ILE A 63 3.32 2.51 3.82
CA ILE A 63 3.93 2.50 2.49
C ILE A 63 4.34 3.93 2.09
N GLU A 64 3.49 4.92 2.32
CA GLU A 64 3.79 6.34 2.08
C GLU A 64 5.01 6.80 2.90
N GLU A 65 5.08 6.42 4.19
CA GLU A 65 6.22 6.72 5.06
C GLU A 65 7.50 6.01 4.59
N ALA A 66 7.44 4.71 4.27
CA ALA A 66 8.59 3.92 3.86
C ALA A 66 9.15 4.38 2.50
N LEU A 67 8.29 4.84 1.60
CA LEU A 67 8.67 5.34 0.27
C LEU A 67 8.90 6.86 0.24
N GLU A 68 8.59 7.57 1.32
CA GLU A 68 8.67 9.04 1.43
C GLU A 68 7.84 9.74 0.33
N VAL A 69 6.64 9.22 0.04
CA VAL A 69 5.72 9.69 -1.03
C VAL A 69 4.30 9.81 -0.49
N ASP A 70 3.54 10.81 -0.94
CA ASP A 70 2.09 10.93 -0.70
C ASP A 70 1.31 10.47 -1.93
N PHE A 71 0.41 9.49 -1.78
CA PHE A 71 -0.46 9.05 -2.87
C PHE A 71 -1.75 9.88 -2.97
N GLY A 72 -1.95 10.87 -2.10
CA GLY A 72 -3.06 11.82 -2.19
C GLY A 72 -4.43 11.14 -2.06
N VAL A 73 -4.50 10.06 -1.28
CA VAL A 73 -5.74 9.32 -1.06
C VAL A 73 -6.54 9.99 0.07
N GLU A 74 -7.77 10.41 -0.25
CA GLU A 74 -8.72 10.97 0.71
C GLU A 74 -9.68 9.88 1.21
N PHE A 75 -9.83 9.74 2.53
CA PHE A 75 -10.58 8.66 3.19
C PHE A 75 -11.96 9.14 3.68
#